data_AF-A0A5K1HQD6-F1
#
_entry.id   AF-A0A5K1HQD6-F1
#
_cell.length_a   1.000
_cell.length_b   1.000
_cell.length_c   1.000
_cell.angle_alpha   90.00
_cell.angle_beta   90.00
_cell.angle_gamma   90.00
#
_symmetry.space_group_name_H-M   'P 1'
#
loop_
_entity.id
_entity.type
_entity.pdbx_description
1 polymer ?
#
loop_
_entity_poly.entity_id
_entity_poly.type
_entity_poly.pdbx_seq_one_letter_code
_entity_poly.pdbx_strand_id
1 'polypeptide(L)'
;LELLDIFFVIHDPTQADGQGEDIGSQYMSAVFYLTEQQKEQAHHKIEEEIKEGLKIATKVLPLEKLYPAEEYHQNYWNLRGR
;
A
#
# COMPACT_ATOMS: atom_id res chain seq x y z
N LEU A 1 8.42 -13.84 4.03
CA LEU A 1 8.16 -12.57 3.32
C LEU A 1 8.16 -11.48 4.37
N GLU A 2 8.94 -10.44 4.17
CA GLU A 2 8.89 -9.25 5.03
C GLU A 2 7.66 -8.40 4.63
N LEU A 3 7.30 -7.41 5.46
CA LEU A 3 6.07 -6.64 5.27
C LEU A 3 5.95 -6.00 3.88
N LEU A 4 7.04 -5.44 3.36
CA LEU A 4 7.06 -4.83 2.03
C LEU A 4 6.95 -5.87 0.91
N ASP A 5 7.54 -7.06 1.06
CA ASP A 5 7.38 -8.13 0.07
C ASP A 5 5.91 -8.57 -0.03
N ILE A 6 5.23 -8.71 1.12
CA ILE A 6 3.81 -9.04 1.15
C ILE A 6 3.02 -7.93 0.45
N PHE A 7 3.29 -6.67 0.80
CA PHE A 7 2.63 -5.51 0.19
C PHE A 7 2.70 -5.55 -1.34
N PHE A 8 3.86 -5.78 -1.96
CA PHE A 8 3.99 -5.79 -3.42
C PHE A 8 3.38 -7.01 -4.12
N VAL A 9 2.95 -8.05 -3.38
CA VAL A 9 2.37 -9.28 -3.94
C VAL A 9 0.84 -9.33 -3.80
N ILE A 10 0.24 -8.63 -2.84
CA ILE A 10 -1.20 -8.77 -2.52
C ILE A 10 -2.13 -7.87 -3.33
N HIS A 11 -1.59 -6.91 -4.09
CA HIS A 11 -2.35 -5.99 -4.95
C HIS A 11 -1.52 -5.63 -6.19
N ASP A 12 -2.10 -4.98 -7.21
CA ASP A 12 -1.35 -4.44 -8.34
C ASP A 12 -0.70 -3.09 -7.97
N PRO A 13 0.64 -3.02 -7.79
CA PRO A 13 1.33 -1.78 -7.42
C PRO A 13 1.58 -0.86 -8.63
N THR A 14 1.20 -1.27 -9.83
CA THR A 14 1.40 -0.53 -11.09
C THR A 14 0.17 0.26 -11.52
N GLN A 15 -1.01 -0.06 -10.98
CA GLN A 15 -2.24 0.68 -11.22
C GLN A 15 -2.22 2.03 -10.50
N ALA A 16 -2.42 3.12 -11.25
CA ALA A 16 -2.23 4.48 -10.74
C ALA A 16 -3.50 5.12 -10.14
N ASP A 17 -4.68 4.65 -10.53
CA ASP A 17 -5.97 5.28 -10.28
C ASP A 17 -6.90 4.45 -9.35
N GLY A 18 -6.42 3.35 -8.79
CA GLY A 18 -7.17 2.52 -7.87
C GLY A 18 -6.59 1.10 -7.76
N GLN A 19 -7.47 0.13 -7.48
CA GLN A 19 -7.12 -1.28 -7.43
C GLN A 19 -8.25 -2.15 -8.03
N GLY A 20 -7.96 -2.87 -9.12
CA GLY A 20 -8.97 -3.66 -9.81
C GLY A 20 -10.14 -2.80 -10.28
N GLU A 21 -11.36 -3.19 -9.92
CA GLU A 21 -12.60 -2.44 -10.23
C GLU A 21 -12.84 -1.25 -9.29
N ASP A 22 -12.13 -1.17 -8.16
CA ASP A 22 -12.25 -0.10 -7.18
C ASP A 22 -11.39 1.11 -7.59
N ILE A 23 -12.00 2.03 -8.34
CA ILE A 23 -11.35 3.23 -8.88
C ILE A 23 -11.58 4.45 -7.97
N GLY A 24 -10.51 5.16 -7.67
CA GLY A 24 -10.52 6.37 -6.84
C GLY A 24 -9.24 6.53 -6.01
N SER A 25 -8.96 7.77 -5.60
CA SER A 25 -7.74 8.07 -4.83
C SER A 25 -7.67 7.35 -3.48
N GLN A 26 -8.80 6.93 -2.93
CA GLN A 26 -8.88 6.14 -1.70
C GLN A 26 -8.37 4.70 -1.85
N TYR A 27 -8.21 4.21 -3.09
CA TYR A 27 -7.73 2.86 -3.39
C TYR A 27 -6.32 2.85 -4.00
N MET A 28 -5.67 4.01 -4.11
CA MET A 28 -4.33 4.11 -4.69
C MET A 28 -3.30 3.35 -3.83
N SER A 29 -2.32 2.72 -4.47
CA SER A 29 -1.20 2.10 -3.78
C SER A 29 -0.35 3.16 -3.06
N ALA A 30 -0.17 3.03 -1.75
CA ALA A 30 0.67 3.93 -0.96
C ALA A 30 1.29 3.25 0.27
N VAL A 31 2.54 3.63 0.57
CA VAL A 31 3.25 3.32 1.82
C VAL A 31 3.38 4.60 2.62
N PHE A 32 2.80 4.62 3.82
CA PHE A 32 2.90 5.74 4.75
C PHE A 32 3.99 5.46 5.79
N TYR A 33 5.04 6.30 5.84
CA TYR A 33 6.16 6.13 6.77
C TYR A 33 6.05 7.05 7.99
N LEU A 34 6.60 6.59 9.11
CA LEU A 34 6.73 7.35 10.36
C LEU A 34 8.17 7.81 10.62
N THR A 35 9.16 7.18 9.96
CA THR A 35 10.58 7.44 10.14
C THR A 35 11.30 7.46 8.80
N GLU A 36 12.44 8.17 8.72
CA GLU A 36 13.25 8.17 7.49
C GLU A 36 13.78 6.78 7.13
N GLN A 37 14.06 5.93 8.12
CA GLN A 37 14.48 4.54 7.86
C GLN A 37 13.39 3.76 7.10
N GLN A 38 12.12 3.89 7.49
CA GLN A 38 11.00 3.24 6.79
C GLN A 38 10.83 3.78 5.37
N LYS A 39 11.02 5.09 5.18
CA LYS A 39 10.98 5.73 3.86
C LYS A 39 12.08 5.19 2.95
N GLU A 40 13.32 5.09 3.45
CA GLU A 40 14.45 4.53 2.71
C GLU A 40 14.21 3.07 2.34
N GLN A 41 13.71 2.25 3.27
CA GLN A 41 13.35 0.85 3.01
C GLN A 41 12.26 0.73 1.94
N ALA A 42 11.22 1.56 1.99
CA ALA A 42 10.16 1.57 0.98
C ALA A 42 10.69 1.95 -0.42
N HIS A 43 11.55 2.98 -0.51
CA HIS A 43 12.18 3.36 -1.77
C HIS A 43 13.11 2.28 -2.31
N HIS A 44 13.93 1.67 -1.46
CA HIS A 44 14.80 0.57 -1.86
C HIS A 44 14.00 -0.60 -2.45
N LYS A 45 12.89 -0.98 -1.80
CA LYS A 45 12.02 -2.03 -2.32
C LYS A 45 11.40 -1.65 -3.67
N ILE A 46 10.93 -0.40 -3.83
CA ILE A 46 10.43 0.09 -5.12
C ILE A 46 11.50 -0.01 -6.20
N GLU A 47 12.75 0.34 -5.90
CA GLU A 47 13.86 0.21 -6.86
C GLU A 47 14.14 -1.24 -7.24
N GLU A 48 14.02 -2.20 -6.32
CA GLU A 48 14.12 -3.63 -6.63
C GLU A 48 13.01 -4.07 -7.61
N GLU A 49 11.75 -3.74 -7.31
CA GLU A 49 10.62 -4.10 -8.18
C GLU A 49 10.73 -3.45 -9.57
N ILE A 50 11.26 -2.22 -9.66
CA ILE A 50 11.55 -1.55 -10.94
C ILE A 50 12.65 -2.29 -11.72
N LYS A 51 13.69 -2.80 -11.04
CA LYS A 51 14.75 -3.60 -11.69
C LYS A 51 14.20 -4.91 -12.25
N GLU A 52 13.18 -5.48 -11.60
CA GLU A 52 12.43 -6.65 -12.10
C GLU A 52 11.45 -6.30 -13.25
N GLY A 53 11.38 -5.02 -13.64
CA GLY A 53 10.64 -4.55 -14.82
C GLY A 53 9.25 -3.99 -14.53
N LEU A 54 8.85 -3.86 -13.26
CA LEU A 54 7.56 -3.27 -12.89
C LEU A 54 7.58 -1.74 -13.00
N LYS A 55 6.47 -1.17 -13.46
CA LYS A 55 6.24 0.27 -13.47
C LYS A 55 5.44 0.66 -12.23
N ILE A 56 6.15 0.93 -11.14
CA ILE A 56 5.52 1.15 -9.84
C ILE A 56 4.82 2.51 -9.77
N ALA A 57 3.54 2.49 -9.42
CA ALA A 57 2.70 3.66 -9.13
C ALA A 57 2.55 3.93 -7.62
N THR A 58 3.02 3.02 -6.77
CA THR A 58 3.02 3.14 -5.30
C THR A 58 3.65 4.46 -4.84
N LYS A 59 2.92 5.23 -4.05
CA LYS A 59 3.43 6.46 -3.42
C LYS A 59 4.11 6.17 -2.09
N VAL A 60 5.19 6.89 -1.77
CA VAL A 60 5.83 6.87 -0.44
C VAL A 60 5.59 8.23 0.21
N LEU A 61 4.75 8.27 1.25
CA LEU A 61 4.24 9.51 1.84
C LEU A 61 4.46 9.53 3.36
N PRO A 62 4.72 10.70 3.97
CA PRO A 62 4.73 10.77 5.43
C PRO A 62 3.32 10.51 5.97
N LEU A 63 3.20 9.78 7.09
CA LEU A 63 1.93 9.69 7.79
C LEU A 63 1.64 11.02 8.50
N GLU A 64 0.65 11.77 8.02
CA GLU A 64 0.22 13.02 8.67
C GLU A 64 -0.75 12.75 9.83
N LYS A 65 -1.89 12.15 9.52
CA LYS A 65 -2.94 11.85 10.49
C LYS A 65 -3.68 10.58 10.10
N LEU A 66 -3.87 9.70 11.08
CA LEU A 66 -4.65 8.47 10.93
C LEU A 66 -5.99 8.64 11.65
N TYR A 67 -7.09 8.55 10.90
CA TYR A 67 -8.44 8.52 11.45
C TYR A 67 -8.90 7.06 11.47
N PRO A 68 -9.21 6.49 12.66
CA PRO A 68 -9.79 5.15 12.72
C PRO A 68 -11.10 5.12 11.94
N ALA A 69 -11.26 4.11 11.07
CA ALA A 69 -12.54 3.82 10.45
C ALA A 69 -13.56 3.35 11.50
N GLU A 70 -14.84 3.43 11.16
CA GLU A 70 -15.97 2.99 11.99
C GLU A 70 -15.80 1.54 12.46
N GLU A 71 -16.37 1.21 13.63
CA GLU A 71 -16.19 -0.10 14.26
C GLU A 71 -16.56 -1.29 13.35
N TYR A 72 -17.56 -1.13 12.49
CA TYR A 72 -18.00 -2.19 11.58
C TYR A 72 -17.00 -2.48 10.45
N HIS A 73 -16.05 -1.57 10.18
CA HIS A 73 -14.94 -1.81 9.25
C HIS A 73 -13.77 -2.57 9.91
N GLN A 74 -13.70 -2.58 11.24
CA GLN A 74 -12.63 -3.23 11.96
C GLN A 74 -12.81 -4.75 11.92
N ASN A 75 -11.74 -5.48 11.62
CA ASN A 75 -11.74 -6.95 11.53
C ASN A 75 -12.84 -7.52 10.61
N TYR A 76 -13.22 -6.78 9.56
CA TYR A 76 -14.36 -7.10 8.69
C TYR A 76 -14.33 -8.52 8.15
N TRP A 77 -13.18 -8.98 7.65
CA TRP A 77 -13.06 -10.31 7.05
C TRP A 77 -13.40 -11.44 8.03
N ASN A 78 -12.91 -11.35 9.27
CA ASN A 78 -13.14 -12.40 10.26
C ASN A 78 -14.55 -12.33 10.86
N LEU A 79 -15.15 -11.15 10.93
CA LEU A 79 -16.47 -10.94 11.56
C LEU A 79 -17.64 -11.03 10.59
N ARG A 80 -17.43 -10.65 9.34
CA ARG A 80 -18.49 -10.44 8.33
C ARG A 80 -18.19 -11.26 7.08
N GLY A 81 -16.93 -11.29 6.61
CA GLY A 81 -16.44 -12.21 5.58
C GLY A 81 -17.09 -12.11 4.20
N ARG A 82 -18.16 -11.32 4.08
CA ARG A 82 -18.89 -10.88 2.89
C ARG A 82 -20.01 -9.95 3.32
#